data_AF-A0A0M3KFU6-F1
#
_entry.id   AF-A0A0M3KFU6-F1
#
_cell.length_a   1.000
_cell.length_b   1.000
_cell.length_c   1.000
_cell.angle_alpha   90.00
_cell.angle_beta   90.00
_cell.angle_gamma   90.00
#
_symmetry.space_group_name_H-M   'P 1'
#
loop_
_entity.id
_entity.type
_entity.pdbx_description
1 polymer ?
#
loop_
_entity_poly.entity_id
_entity_poly.type
_entity_poly.pdbx_seq_one_letter_code
_entity_poly.pdbx_strand_id
1 'polypeptide(L)'
;MKSPGVVVCASDTLEYIPDPTKSFPLVDIILFAHHSTITIAKQHGVYVLKNNRLWRVLQKPNEDELRANEALFLNETQSEHTDVASGKQCEKLNREELALTDSFYIISMNIADSLIKLLHKTSVTIECETCCYGDYLRPLGESPLWDYLQCSDERLALARKTFADLFRGKTTEVVQLPRNSFFHFGTIPELLNHFAVASVFLNRFQITDPHKCLYSVLDGSQIEIGEKSIVEFCEFNRGAKIGNSCLISSCSSDRYVVLPDGICLTTIILNQDQTRLSSAKIRLWNFASSNAEPKSVTVA
;
A
#
# COMPACT_ATOMS: atom_id res chain seq x y z
N MET A 1 -17.44 -21.42 -16.63
CA MET A 1 -15.97 -21.57 -16.54
C MET A 1 -15.43 -20.44 -15.67
N LYS A 2 -14.48 -20.71 -14.78
CA LYS A 2 -13.69 -19.64 -14.14
C LYS A 2 -12.67 -19.17 -15.17
N SER A 3 -12.67 -17.89 -15.53
CA SER A 3 -11.61 -17.32 -16.37
C SER A 3 -10.52 -16.76 -15.47
N PRO A 4 -9.23 -17.02 -15.75
CA PRO A 4 -8.16 -16.26 -15.09
C PRO A 4 -8.29 -14.76 -15.41
N GLY A 5 -7.63 -13.94 -14.61
CA GLY A 5 -7.53 -12.49 -14.76
C GLY A 5 -6.20 -11.98 -14.21
N VAL A 6 -5.91 -10.71 -14.44
CA VAL A 6 -4.69 -10.04 -13.97
C VAL A 6 -5.06 -9.11 -12.82
N VAL A 7 -4.40 -9.28 -11.68
CA VAL A 7 -4.52 -8.37 -10.53
C VAL A 7 -3.62 -7.16 -10.80
N VAL A 8 -4.19 -5.97 -10.70
CA VAL A 8 -3.46 -4.70 -10.73
C VAL A 8 -3.57 -4.08 -9.35
N CYS A 9 -2.44 -3.97 -8.67
CA CYS A 9 -2.32 -3.44 -7.31
C CYS A 9 -1.11 -2.52 -7.20
N ALA A 10 -1.11 -1.68 -6.15
CA ALA A 10 0.10 -0.99 -5.74
C ALA A 10 1.11 -1.99 -5.16
N SER A 11 2.40 -1.67 -5.26
CA SER A 11 3.48 -2.55 -4.79
C SER A 11 3.69 -2.49 -3.28
N ASP A 12 3.14 -1.47 -2.62
CA ASP A 12 3.33 -1.13 -1.21
C ASP A 12 2.04 -1.29 -0.40
N THR A 13 1.05 -2.02 -0.92
CA THR A 13 -0.20 -2.31 -0.20
C THR A 13 -0.43 -3.80 -0.06
N LEU A 14 -1.13 -4.18 1.01
CA LEU A 14 -1.67 -5.51 1.19
C LEU A 14 -3.13 -5.43 1.58
N GLU A 15 -3.95 -6.21 0.89
CA GLU A 15 -5.38 -6.31 1.15
C GLU A 15 -5.76 -7.67 1.74
N TYR A 16 -6.54 -7.65 2.82
CA TYR A 16 -7.14 -8.84 3.38
C TYR A 16 -8.49 -9.15 2.72
N ILE A 17 -8.58 -10.33 2.12
CA ILE A 17 -9.82 -10.87 1.56
C ILE A 17 -10.33 -11.97 2.51
N PRO A 18 -11.47 -11.77 3.21
CA PRO A 18 -11.94 -12.70 4.24
C PRO A 18 -12.26 -14.11 3.77
N ASP A 19 -12.76 -14.22 2.54
CA ASP A 19 -13.15 -15.50 1.95
C ASP A 19 -12.29 -15.74 0.70
N PRO A 20 -11.22 -16.55 0.83
CA PRO A 20 -10.36 -16.88 -0.31
C PRO A 20 -11.05 -17.79 -1.33
N THR A 21 -12.21 -18.37 -0.98
CA THR A 21 -12.99 -19.24 -1.85
C THR A 21 -14.08 -18.49 -2.62
N LYS A 22 -14.31 -17.21 -2.28
CA LYS A 22 -15.31 -16.36 -2.91
C LYS A 22 -15.06 -16.27 -4.41
N SER A 23 -16.05 -16.72 -5.19
CA SER A 23 -16.07 -16.47 -6.62
C SER A 23 -16.68 -15.10 -6.91
N PHE A 24 -16.02 -14.34 -7.77
CA PHE A 24 -16.54 -13.09 -8.30
C PHE A 24 -17.32 -13.33 -9.60
N PRO A 25 -18.27 -12.44 -9.95
CA PRO A 25 -19.00 -12.55 -11.21
C PRO A 25 -18.05 -12.45 -12.40
N LEU A 26 -18.45 -13.05 -13.51
CA LEU A 26 -17.71 -12.97 -14.77
C LEU A 26 -18.01 -11.62 -15.45
N VAL A 27 -17.23 -10.60 -15.08
CA VAL A 27 -17.24 -9.25 -15.66
C VAL A 27 -15.88 -8.93 -16.25
N ASP A 28 -15.79 -7.86 -17.04
CA ASP A 28 -14.53 -7.43 -17.63
C ASP A 28 -13.54 -6.93 -16.56
N ILE A 29 -14.04 -6.24 -15.53
CA ILE A 29 -13.24 -5.62 -14.46
C ILE A 29 -13.92 -5.77 -13.10
N ILE A 30 -13.19 -6.23 -12.09
CA ILE A 30 -13.63 -6.27 -10.69
C ILE A 30 -12.84 -5.21 -9.92
N LEU A 31 -13.54 -4.25 -9.33
CA LEU A 31 -12.97 -3.12 -8.62
C LEU A 31 -13.10 -3.36 -7.11
N PHE A 32 -12.01 -3.30 -6.36
CA PHE A 32 -12.05 -3.43 -4.91
C PHE A 32 -11.95 -2.06 -4.25
N ALA A 33 -12.72 -1.88 -3.18
CA ALA A 33 -12.87 -0.56 -2.57
C ALA A 33 -13.04 -0.58 -1.06
N HIS A 34 -12.66 0.54 -0.43
CA HIS A 34 -12.72 0.75 1.00
C HIS A 34 -13.62 1.93 1.35
N HIS A 35 -14.25 1.83 2.52
CA HIS A 35 -14.94 2.95 3.14
C HIS A 35 -13.89 3.85 3.80
N SER A 36 -13.73 5.06 3.29
CA SER A 36 -12.63 5.96 3.65
C SER A 36 -13.12 7.35 3.97
N THR A 37 -12.40 8.05 4.84
CA THR A 37 -12.71 9.44 5.19
C THR A 37 -12.52 10.36 4.00
N ILE A 38 -13.13 11.54 4.03
CA ILE A 38 -12.94 12.59 3.00
C ILE A 38 -11.46 12.92 2.80
N THR A 39 -10.68 12.95 3.88
CA THR A 39 -9.23 13.20 3.83
C THR A 39 -8.50 12.20 2.93
N ILE A 40 -8.82 10.91 3.06
CA ILE A 40 -8.24 9.85 2.23
C ILE A 40 -8.82 9.94 0.81
N ALA A 41 -10.12 10.15 0.66
CA ALA A 41 -10.79 10.25 -0.64
C ALA A 41 -10.17 11.29 -1.57
N LYS A 42 -9.69 12.41 -1.01
CA LYS A 42 -9.03 13.47 -1.77
C LYS A 42 -7.65 13.09 -2.33
N GLN A 43 -7.07 11.99 -1.88
CA GLN A 43 -5.74 11.51 -2.29
C GLN A 43 -5.81 10.27 -3.19
N HIS A 44 -7.00 9.68 -3.35
CA HIS A 44 -7.22 8.40 -4.01
C HIS A 44 -8.27 8.48 -5.13
N GLY A 45 -8.44 7.40 -5.88
CA GLY A 45 -9.61 7.23 -6.74
C GLY A 45 -10.86 6.99 -5.90
N VAL A 46 -12.01 7.46 -6.37
CA VAL A 46 -13.30 7.31 -5.67
C VAL A 46 -14.33 6.73 -6.63
N TYR A 47 -14.94 5.62 -6.24
CA TYR A 47 -16.03 4.99 -6.97
C TYR A 47 -17.35 5.59 -6.50
N VAL A 48 -18.09 6.16 -7.44
CA VAL A 48 -19.45 6.65 -7.20
C VAL A 48 -20.42 5.56 -7.62
N LEU A 49 -21.28 5.12 -6.70
CA LEU A 49 -22.30 4.10 -6.98
C LEU A 49 -23.69 4.74 -7.08
N LYS A 50 -24.48 4.31 -8.07
CA LYS A 50 -25.92 4.58 -8.14
C LYS A 50 -26.65 3.25 -8.33
N ASN A 51 -27.68 2.97 -7.52
CA ASN A 51 -28.42 1.70 -7.55
C ASN A 51 -27.50 0.46 -7.50
N ASN A 52 -26.46 0.48 -6.65
CA ASN A 52 -25.43 -0.56 -6.52
C ASN A 52 -24.64 -0.86 -7.81
N ARG A 53 -24.61 0.08 -8.77
CA ARG A 53 -23.79 0.00 -9.98
C ARG A 53 -22.78 1.13 -10.03
N LEU A 54 -21.64 0.87 -10.64
CA LEU A 54 -20.63 1.90 -10.86
C LEU A 54 -21.19 2.99 -11.77
N TRP A 55 -21.41 4.17 -11.20
CA TRP A 55 -21.86 5.35 -11.94
C TRP A 55 -20.69 6.03 -12.63
N ARG A 56 -19.59 6.26 -11.90
CA ARG A 56 -18.35 6.85 -12.40
C ARG A 56 -17.20 6.68 -11.41
N VAL A 57 -16.00 6.99 -11.88
CA VAL A 57 -14.78 7.07 -11.07
C VAL A 57 -14.28 8.51 -11.06
N LEU A 58 -14.00 9.05 -9.88
CA LEU A 58 -13.30 10.31 -9.67
C LEU A 58 -11.84 10.03 -9.34
N GLN A 59 -10.91 10.86 -9.79
CA GLN A 59 -9.49 10.68 -9.50
C GLN A 59 -8.98 11.84 -8.65
N LYS A 60 -8.63 11.56 -7.38
CA LYS A 60 -8.15 12.55 -6.41
C LYS A 60 -9.07 13.79 -6.33
N PRO A 61 -10.39 13.61 -6.17
CA PRO A 61 -11.33 14.72 -6.19
C PRO A 61 -11.12 15.66 -5.01
N ASN A 62 -11.47 16.93 -5.17
CA ASN A 62 -11.66 17.83 -4.03
C ASN A 62 -13.02 17.58 -3.36
N GLU A 63 -13.29 18.26 -2.24
CA GLU A 63 -14.52 18.05 -1.47
C GLU A 63 -15.78 18.49 -2.24
N ASP A 64 -15.71 19.60 -2.98
CA ASP A 64 -16.83 20.07 -3.78
C ASP A 64 -17.19 19.07 -4.89
N GLU A 65 -16.17 18.46 -5.51
CA GLU A 65 -16.36 17.39 -6.49
C GLU A 65 -17.00 16.15 -5.88
N LEU A 66 -16.59 15.74 -4.66
CA LEU A 66 -17.21 14.64 -3.94
C LEU A 66 -18.71 14.90 -3.69
N ARG A 67 -19.06 16.10 -3.22
CA ARG A 67 -20.45 16.49 -2.94
C ARG A 67 -21.27 16.61 -4.22
N ALA A 68 -20.74 17.28 -5.24
CA ALA A 68 -21.42 17.49 -6.53
C ALA A 68 -21.70 16.18 -7.28
N ASN A 69 -20.90 15.13 -7.01
CA ASN A 69 -21.08 13.81 -7.61
C ASN A 69 -21.81 12.82 -6.69
N GLU A 70 -22.34 13.26 -5.54
CA GLU A 70 -23.02 12.38 -4.57
C GLU A 70 -22.14 11.19 -4.14
N ALA A 71 -20.83 11.42 -4.00
CA ALA A 71 -19.84 10.37 -3.71
C ALA A 71 -19.73 10.04 -2.21
N LEU A 72 -20.44 10.77 -1.36
CA LEU A 72 -20.39 10.66 0.09
C LEU A 72 -21.63 9.95 0.63
N PHE A 73 -21.43 9.11 1.63
CA PHE A 73 -22.52 8.46 2.37
C PHE A 73 -22.24 8.52 3.88
N LEU A 74 -23.30 8.45 4.68
CA LEU A 74 -23.20 8.52 6.13
C LEU A 74 -22.92 7.15 6.72
N ASN A 75 -21.89 7.07 7.55
CA ASN A 75 -21.63 5.92 8.41
C ASN A 75 -22.22 6.19 9.80
N GLU A 76 -23.29 5.49 10.13
CA GLU A 76 -23.89 5.55 11.47
C GLU A 76 -23.31 4.42 12.32
N THR A 77 -22.23 4.71 13.04
CA THR A 77 -21.73 3.82 14.09
C THR A 77 -22.30 4.24 15.44
N GLN A 78 -23.09 3.36 16.06
CA GLN A 78 -23.45 3.51 17.48
C GLN A 78 -22.18 3.34 18.32
N SER A 79 -21.73 4.40 18.99
CA SER A 79 -20.73 4.28 20.05
C SER A 79 -21.43 4.08 21.39
N GLU A 80 -21.30 2.90 21.98
CA GLU A 80 -21.67 2.69 23.38
C GLU A 80 -20.63 3.37 24.28
N HIS A 81 -20.83 4.63 24.63
CA HIS A 81 -20.12 5.26 25.72
C HIS A 81 -20.95 5.12 27.01
N THR A 82 -20.56 4.16 27.86
CA THR A 82 -21.03 4.13 29.25
C THR A 82 -20.25 5.17 30.06
N ASP A 83 -20.81 6.36 30.25
CA ASP A 83 -20.35 7.31 31.25
C ASP A 83 -20.71 6.78 32.66
N VAL A 84 -19.75 6.12 33.31
CA VAL A 84 -19.88 5.51 34.64
C VAL A 84 -20.19 6.56 35.74
N ALA A 85 -20.08 7.86 35.44
CA ALA A 85 -20.24 8.95 36.40
C ALA A 85 -21.65 9.57 36.47
N SER A 86 -22.56 9.34 35.51
CA SER A 86 -23.83 10.10 35.46
C SER A 86 -25.11 9.28 35.31
N GLY A 87 -25.05 7.96 35.08
CA GLY A 87 -26.24 7.11 34.93
C GLY A 87 -27.19 7.53 33.79
N LYS A 88 -26.76 8.47 32.93
CA LYS A 88 -27.50 8.92 31.74
C LYS A 88 -26.82 8.36 30.50
N GLN A 89 -27.49 7.44 29.81
CA GLN A 89 -27.15 7.11 28.43
C GLN A 89 -27.29 8.38 27.59
N CYS A 90 -26.16 8.94 27.16
CA CYS A 90 -26.14 9.97 26.14
C CYS A 90 -25.66 9.29 24.85
N GLU A 91 -26.60 8.89 23.99
CA GLU A 91 -26.30 8.36 22.66
C GLU A 91 -25.69 9.46 21.81
N LYS A 92 -24.36 9.55 21.78
CA LYS A 92 -23.66 10.45 20.87
C LYS A 92 -23.54 9.74 19.52
N LEU A 93 -24.48 10.03 18.63
CA LEU A 93 -24.39 9.61 17.23
C LEU A 93 -23.20 10.30 16.57
N ASN A 94 -22.07 9.59 16.46
CA ASN A 94 -20.98 10.02 15.59
C ASN A 94 -21.37 9.70 14.15
N ARG A 95 -21.80 10.74 13.42
CA ARG A 95 -22.04 10.69 11.99
C ARG A 95 -20.77 11.08 11.27
N GLU A 96 -20.15 10.13 10.59
CA GLU A 96 -18.98 10.38 9.74
C GLU A 96 -19.37 10.21 8.27
N GLU A 97 -19.06 11.20 7.44
CA GLU A 97 -19.19 11.09 5.98
C GLU A 97 -18.00 10.30 5.43
N LEU A 98 -18.28 9.24 4.68
CA LEU A 98 -17.28 8.39 4.03
C LEU A 98 -17.49 8.39 2.52
N ALA A 99 -16.42 8.09 1.80
CA ALA A 99 -16.42 7.81 0.37
C ALA A 99 -15.92 6.38 0.11
N LEU A 100 -16.22 5.86 -1.07
CA LEU A 100 -15.76 4.55 -1.50
C LEU A 100 -14.47 4.70 -2.31
N THR A 101 -13.31 4.56 -1.68
CA THR A 101 -12.00 4.74 -2.34
C THR A 101 -11.51 3.46 -3.00
N ASP A 102 -10.73 3.61 -4.06
CA ASP A 102 -10.10 2.51 -4.78
C ASP A 102 -9.03 1.77 -3.94
N SER A 103 -8.82 0.50 -4.27
CA SER A 103 -7.79 -0.38 -3.68
C SER A 103 -6.99 -1.04 -4.80
N PHE A 104 -7.23 -2.31 -5.08
CA PHE A 104 -6.75 -3.00 -6.27
C PHE A 104 -7.92 -3.34 -7.18
N TYR A 105 -7.62 -3.79 -8.39
CA TYR A 105 -8.65 -4.29 -9.31
C TYR A 105 -8.14 -5.47 -10.10
N ILE A 106 -9.08 -6.25 -10.64
CA ILE A 106 -8.80 -7.40 -11.49
C ILE A 106 -9.34 -7.09 -12.87
N ILE A 107 -8.50 -7.20 -13.90
CA ILE A 107 -8.93 -7.15 -15.29
C ILE A 107 -9.03 -8.56 -15.87
N SER A 108 -10.02 -8.79 -16.73
CA SER A 108 -10.14 -10.04 -17.48
C SER A 108 -8.95 -10.23 -18.43
N MET A 109 -8.66 -11.50 -18.78
CA MET A 109 -7.67 -11.80 -19.81
C MET A 109 -7.99 -11.16 -21.17
N ASN A 110 -9.27 -10.91 -21.48
CA ASN A 110 -9.67 -10.22 -22.70
C ASN A 110 -9.16 -8.76 -22.74
N ILE A 111 -9.16 -8.07 -21.60
CA ILE A 111 -8.58 -6.72 -21.49
C ILE A 111 -7.06 -6.82 -21.58
N ALA A 112 -6.43 -7.77 -20.88
CA ALA A 112 -4.98 -7.97 -20.98
C ALA A 112 -4.52 -8.21 -22.43
N ASP A 113 -5.22 -9.08 -23.16
CA ASP A 113 -4.98 -9.31 -24.59
C ASP A 113 -5.19 -8.05 -25.44
N SER A 114 -6.15 -7.21 -25.08
CA SER A 114 -6.40 -5.93 -25.77
C SER A 114 -5.26 -4.94 -25.54
N LEU A 115 -4.71 -4.90 -24.33
CA LEU A 115 -3.53 -4.08 -23.99
C LEU A 115 -2.26 -4.59 -24.71
N ILE A 116 -2.06 -5.91 -24.78
CA ILE A 116 -0.96 -6.52 -25.55
C ILE A 116 -1.12 -6.21 -27.05
N LYS A 117 -2.33 -6.34 -27.59
CA LYS A 117 -2.62 -5.96 -28.98
C LYS A 117 -2.39 -4.48 -29.23
N LEU A 118 -2.71 -3.61 -28.27
CA LEU A 118 -2.40 -2.19 -28.36
C LEU A 118 -0.89 -2.00 -28.51
N LEU A 119 -0.10 -2.59 -27.60
CA LEU A 119 1.36 -2.53 -27.64
C LEU A 119 1.97 -3.00 -28.98
N HIS A 120 1.39 -4.02 -29.61
CA HIS A 120 1.91 -4.59 -30.86
C HIS A 120 1.34 -3.98 -32.15
N LYS A 121 0.11 -3.44 -32.14
CA LYS A 121 -0.58 -2.99 -33.36
C LYS A 121 -0.44 -1.51 -33.63
N THR A 122 -0.23 -0.69 -32.61
CA THR A 122 -0.36 0.76 -32.81
C THR A 122 0.94 1.39 -33.25
N SER A 123 0.87 2.21 -34.31
CA SER A 123 1.82 3.30 -34.57
C SER A 123 1.85 4.34 -33.43
N VAL A 124 0.93 4.21 -32.47
CA VAL A 124 0.87 4.98 -31.22
C VAL A 124 1.79 4.31 -30.22
N THR A 125 2.96 4.91 -30.01
CA THR A 125 3.84 4.60 -28.89
C THR A 125 3.37 5.42 -27.69
N ILE A 126 3.11 4.76 -26.56
CA ILE A 126 2.87 5.45 -25.29
C ILE A 126 4.24 5.88 -24.74
N GLU A 127 4.63 7.13 -25.01
CA GLU A 127 5.95 7.68 -24.68
C GLU A 127 5.94 8.60 -23.45
N CYS A 128 4.95 8.43 -22.58
CA CYS A 128 4.81 9.20 -21.35
C CYS A 128 4.48 8.29 -20.18
N GLU A 129 4.76 8.78 -18.98
CA GLU A 129 4.26 8.16 -17.76
C GLU A 129 2.73 8.23 -17.74
N THR A 130 2.11 7.12 -17.35
CA THR A 130 0.65 6.98 -17.26
C THR A 130 0.31 6.36 -15.91
N CYS A 131 -0.92 6.55 -15.46
CA CYS A 131 -1.40 6.05 -14.19
C CYS A 131 -2.51 5.03 -14.47
N CYS A 132 -2.27 3.74 -14.23
CA CYS A 132 -3.29 2.72 -14.50
C CYS A 132 -4.57 2.94 -13.69
N TYR A 133 -4.51 3.56 -12.50
CA TYR A 133 -5.69 3.94 -11.74
C TYR A 133 -6.45 5.12 -12.39
N GLY A 134 -5.75 6.22 -12.66
CA GLY A 134 -6.38 7.42 -13.23
C GLY A 134 -6.78 7.27 -14.70
N ASP A 135 -6.01 6.55 -15.51
CA ASP A 135 -6.20 6.48 -16.95
C ASP A 135 -7.09 5.29 -17.36
N TYR A 136 -7.07 4.17 -16.62
CA TYR A 136 -7.89 2.99 -16.96
C TYR A 136 -9.26 3.00 -16.27
N LEU A 137 -9.36 3.55 -15.05
CA LEU A 137 -10.60 3.47 -14.28
C LEU A 137 -11.57 4.62 -14.55
N ARG A 138 -11.06 5.81 -14.88
CA ARG A 138 -11.89 6.98 -15.22
C ARG A 138 -12.88 6.81 -16.38
N PRO A 139 -12.59 6.02 -17.44
CA PRO A 139 -13.55 5.68 -18.49
C PRO A 139 -14.71 4.77 -18.06
N LEU A 140 -14.64 4.20 -16.85
CA LEU A 140 -15.59 3.18 -16.39
C LEU A 140 -16.86 3.78 -15.80
N GLY A 141 -17.90 2.94 -15.74
CA GLY A 141 -19.20 3.26 -15.18
C GLY A 141 -20.24 3.66 -16.22
N GLU A 142 -21.47 3.86 -15.76
CA GLU A 142 -22.60 4.23 -16.61
C GLU A 142 -22.54 5.68 -17.11
N SER A 143 -21.82 6.56 -16.42
CA SER A 143 -21.69 7.98 -16.73
C SER A 143 -20.30 8.53 -16.40
N PRO A 144 -19.24 8.05 -17.10
CA PRO A 144 -17.87 8.50 -16.90
C PRO A 144 -17.70 10.00 -17.22
N LEU A 145 -16.74 10.63 -16.55
CA LEU A 145 -16.33 12.00 -16.83
C LEU A 145 -15.12 12.00 -17.78
N TRP A 146 -15.15 12.85 -18.80
CA TRP A 146 -14.12 12.92 -19.85
C TRP A 146 -13.19 14.14 -19.74
N ASP A 147 -13.33 14.94 -18.68
CA ASP A 147 -12.58 16.19 -18.48
C ASP A 147 -11.05 16.01 -18.45
N TYR A 148 -10.53 14.85 -18.05
CA TYR A 148 -9.10 14.55 -17.98
C TYR A 148 -8.44 14.22 -19.32
N LEU A 149 -9.22 13.98 -20.38
CA LEU A 149 -8.69 13.59 -21.70
C LEU A 149 -7.94 14.75 -22.39
N GLN A 150 -8.22 15.99 -21.98
CA GLN A 150 -7.54 17.17 -22.48
C GLN A 150 -6.55 17.65 -21.43
N CYS A 151 -5.26 17.50 -21.71
CA CYS A 151 -4.18 18.03 -20.90
C CYS A 151 -3.17 18.75 -21.78
N SER A 152 -2.32 19.58 -21.16
CA SER A 152 -1.29 20.35 -21.85
C SER A 152 -0.23 19.47 -22.53
N ASP A 153 0.05 18.28 -21.98
CA ASP A 153 0.91 17.29 -22.64
C ASP A 153 0.10 16.49 -23.67
N GLU A 154 0.39 16.71 -24.95
CA GLU A 154 -0.27 16.04 -26.07
C GLU A 154 -0.06 14.52 -26.07
N ARG A 155 1.10 14.03 -25.61
CA ARG A 155 1.41 12.59 -25.54
C ARG A 155 0.54 11.93 -24.46
N LEU A 156 0.40 12.59 -23.32
CA LEU A 156 -0.49 12.12 -22.25
C LEU A 156 -1.96 12.17 -22.67
N ALA A 157 -2.37 13.21 -23.40
CA ALA A 157 -3.73 13.31 -23.94
C ALA A 157 -4.01 12.17 -24.93
N LEU A 158 -3.05 11.84 -25.80
CA LEU A 158 -3.15 10.71 -26.73
C LEU A 158 -3.23 9.37 -25.98
N ALA A 159 -2.37 9.16 -24.98
CA ALA A 159 -2.38 7.97 -24.15
C ALA A 159 -3.73 7.78 -23.44
N ARG A 160 -4.24 8.84 -22.81
CA ARG A 160 -5.53 8.83 -22.11
C ARG A 160 -6.71 8.52 -23.02
N LYS A 161 -6.74 9.11 -24.23
CA LYS A 161 -7.78 8.80 -25.23
C LYS A 161 -7.70 7.34 -25.66
N THR A 162 -6.50 6.85 -25.90
CA THR A 162 -6.26 5.45 -26.28
C THR A 162 -6.76 4.48 -25.22
N PHE A 163 -6.45 4.72 -23.94
CA PHE A 163 -6.98 3.91 -22.85
C PHE A 163 -8.49 4.09 -22.66
N ALA A 164 -8.99 5.32 -22.77
CA ALA A 164 -10.42 5.59 -22.68
C ALA A 164 -11.24 4.80 -23.70
N ASP A 165 -10.78 4.73 -24.95
CA ASP A 165 -11.47 3.94 -25.98
C ASP A 165 -11.40 2.43 -25.70
N LEU A 166 -10.32 1.95 -25.08
CA LEU A 166 -10.18 0.54 -24.70
C LEU A 166 -11.09 0.16 -23.51
N PHE A 167 -11.20 1.03 -22.51
CA PHE A 167 -11.88 0.76 -21.23
C PHE A 167 -13.35 1.23 -21.20
N ARG A 168 -13.77 2.13 -22.09
CA ARG A 168 -15.17 2.58 -22.16
C ARG A 168 -16.12 1.40 -22.39
N GLY A 169 -17.21 1.38 -21.62
CA GLY A 169 -18.28 0.40 -21.78
C GLY A 169 -17.95 -1.01 -21.30
N LYS A 170 -16.81 -1.21 -20.61
CA LYS A 170 -16.49 -2.48 -19.96
C LYS A 170 -17.44 -2.74 -18.79
N THR A 171 -17.83 -4.00 -18.64
CA THR A 171 -18.66 -4.44 -17.52
C THR A 171 -17.85 -4.42 -16.22
N THR A 172 -18.45 -3.93 -15.14
CA THR A 172 -17.76 -3.76 -13.85
C THR A 172 -18.56 -4.37 -12.71
N GLU A 173 -17.84 -4.87 -11.71
CA GLU A 173 -18.38 -5.22 -10.39
C GLU A 173 -17.56 -4.49 -9.33
N VAL A 174 -18.21 -3.88 -8.34
CA VAL A 174 -17.53 -3.19 -7.23
C VAL A 174 -17.66 -4.02 -5.96
N VAL A 175 -16.53 -4.52 -5.47
CA VAL A 175 -16.41 -5.30 -4.25
C VAL A 175 -15.95 -4.40 -3.11
N GLN A 176 -16.83 -4.20 -2.14
CA GLN A 176 -16.49 -3.45 -0.93
C GLN A 176 -15.80 -4.38 0.06
N LEU A 177 -14.56 -4.05 0.41
CA LEU A 177 -13.79 -4.78 1.40
C LEU A 177 -14.22 -4.37 2.82
N PRO A 178 -14.14 -5.30 3.80
CA PRO A 178 -14.52 -4.98 5.16
C PRO A 178 -13.55 -3.94 5.76
N ARG A 179 -13.97 -3.27 6.82
CA ARG A 179 -13.07 -2.41 7.59
C ARG A 179 -11.81 -3.17 8.00
N ASN A 180 -10.70 -2.45 8.16
CA ASN A 180 -9.43 -3.01 8.64
C ASN A 180 -8.93 -4.15 7.72
N SER A 181 -9.00 -3.95 6.41
CA SER A 181 -8.53 -4.89 5.38
C SER A 181 -7.47 -4.29 4.46
N PHE A 182 -7.18 -3.00 4.56
CA PHE A 182 -6.13 -2.33 3.78
C PHE A 182 -4.95 -1.99 4.68
N PHE A 183 -3.74 -2.36 4.23
CA PHE A 183 -2.51 -2.13 4.95
C PHE A 183 -1.48 -1.54 3.99
N HIS A 184 -1.08 -0.29 4.23
CA HIS A 184 -0.05 0.40 3.45
C HIS A 184 1.32 0.23 4.12
N PHE A 185 2.34 -0.06 3.32
CA PHE A 185 3.72 -0.34 3.72
C PHE A 185 4.70 0.62 3.02
N GLY A 186 4.28 1.84 2.70
CA GLY A 186 5.10 2.82 2.00
C GLY A 186 6.22 3.43 2.86
N THR A 187 6.14 3.32 4.19
CA THR A 187 7.14 3.88 5.11
C THR A 187 7.55 2.89 6.21
N ILE A 188 8.77 3.06 6.74
CA ILE A 188 9.27 2.25 7.85
C ILE A 188 8.33 2.35 9.07
N PRO A 189 7.87 3.54 9.53
CA PRO A 189 6.93 3.62 10.64
C PRO A 189 5.64 2.83 10.42
N GLU A 190 5.08 2.83 9.20
CA GLU A 190 3.90 2.02 8.88
C GLU A 190 4.21 0.53 9.02
N LEU A 191 5.31 0.06 8.42
CA LEU A 191 5.76 -1.33 8.53
C LEU A 191 5.93 -1.73 10.01
N LEU A 192 6.64 -0.94 10.81
CA LEU A 192 6.87 -1.23 12.23
C LEU A 192 5.56 -1.23 13.05
N ASN A 193 4.60 -0.37 12.71
CA ASN A 193 3.29 -0.35 13.35
C ASN A 193 2.46 -1.59 12.98
N HIS A 194 2.54 -2.08 11.74
CA HIS A 194 1.89 -3.33 11.33
C HIS A 194 2.48 -4.55 12.04
N PHE A 195 3.76 -4.53 12.38
CA PHE A 195 4.42 -5.62 13.13
C PHE A 195 4.43 -5.43 14.65
N ALA A 196 3.79 -4.38 15.15
CA ALA A 196 3.60 -4.19 16.59
C ALA A 196 2.71 -5.30 17.19
N VAL A 197 2.97 -5.68 18.43
CA VAL A 197 2.16 -6.69 19.15
C VAL A 197 0.68 -6.28 19.14
N ALA A 198 -0.18 -7.24 18.81
CA ALA A 198 -1.64 -7.06 18.70
C ALA A 198 -2.09 -5.99 17.69
N SER A 199 -1.27 -5.66 16.69
CA SER A 199 -1.69 -4.81 15.59
C SER A 199 -2.90 -5.42 14.85
N VAL A 200 -3.68 -4.55 14.22
CA VAL A 200 -4.80 -4.96 13.36
C VAL A 200 -4.32 -5.90 12.25
N PHE A 201 -3.13 -5.65 11.71
CA PHE A 201 -2.51 -6.47 10.67
C PHE A 201 -2.24 -7.90 11.17
N LEU A 202 -1.49 -8.07 12.26
CA LEU A 202 -1.16 -9.40 12.79
C LEU A 202 -2.42 -10.18 13.17
N ASN A 203 -3.37 -9.52 13.83
CA ASN A 203 -4.65 -10.13 14.19
C ASN A 203 -5.43 -10.60 12.96
N ARG A 204 -5.41 -9.80 11.88
CA ARG A 204 -6.17 -10.09 10.67
C ARG A 204 -5.61 -11.30 9.92
N PHE A 205 -4.29 -11.38 9.81
CA PHE A 205 -3.60 -12.48 9.15
C PHE A 205 -3.29 -13.65 10.09
N GLN A 206 -3.78 -13.60 11.35
CA GLN A 206 -3.57 -14.63 12.37
C GLN A 206 -2.08 -14.93 12.61
N ILE A 207 -1.24 -13.90 12.54
CA ILE A 207 0.20 -14.00 12.78
C ILE A 207 0.43 -13.92 14.29
N THR A 208 0.73 -15.06 14.90
CA THR A 208 0.90 -15.17 16.36
C THR A 208 2.29 -14.76 16.84
N ASP A 209 3.30 -14.85 15.98
CA ASP A 209 4.68 -14.50 16.29
C ASP A 209 5.33 -13.80 15.09
N PRO A 210 5.34 -12.45 15.04
CA PRO A 210 5.91 -11.71 13.93
C PRO A 210 7.40 -12.00 13.72
N HIS A 211 8.13 -12.38 14.76
CA HIS A 211 9.57 -12.67 14.67
C HIS A 211 9.86 -14.02 14.02
N LYS A 212 8.92 -14.97 14.05
CA LYS A 212 9.03 -16.24 13.33
C LYS A 212 8.68 -16.13 11.84
N CYS A 213 7.99 -15.07 11.43
CA CYS A 213 7.64 -14.84 10.03
C CYS A 213 8.81 -14.25 9.21
N LEU A 214 9.91 -13.91 9.87
CA LEU A 214 11.07 -13.25 9.28
C LEU A 214 12.24 -14.22 9.30
N TYR A 215 12.90 -14.42 8.16
CA TYR A 215 13.97 -15.42 8.02
C TYR A 215 15.27 -14.89 8.64
N SER A 216 15.47 -15.04 9.95
CA SER A 216 16.72 -14.64 10.62
C SER A 216 17.30 -15.80 11.44
N VAL A 217 18.61 -15.99 11.35
CA VAL A 217 19.38 -16.91 12.19
C VAL A 217 19.90 -16.12 13.39
N LEU A 218 19.19 -16.25 14.50
CA LEU A 218 19.58 -15.68 15.78
C LEU A 218 20.02 -16.84 16.67
N ASP A 219 21.30 -17.22 16.57
CA ASP A 219 21.88 -18.31 17.34
C ASP A 219 22.71 -17.72 18.49
N GLY A 220 22.18 -17.81 19.71
CA GLY A 220 22.80 -17.26 20.90
C GLY A 220 21.89 -17.36 22.11
N SER A 221 22.47 -17.55 23.30
CA SER A 221 21.72 -17.67 24.55
C SER A 221 21.07 -16.36 25.04
N GLN A 222 21.30 -15.24 24.36
CA GLN A 222 20.82 -13.90 24.72
C GLN A 222 20.36 -13.17 23.45
N ILE A 223 19.06 -13.21 23.19
CA ILE A 223 18.41 -12.46 22.12
C ILE A 223 17.33 -11.59 22.76
N GLU A 224 17.51 -10.28 22.66
CA GLU A 224 16.54 -9.28 23.09
C GLU A 224 16.18 -8.41 21.89
N ILE A 225 14.90 -8.38 21.53
CA ILE A 225 14.37 -7.54 20.45
C ILE A 225 13.34 -6.60 21.07
N GLY A 226 13.62 -5.29 21.00
CA GLY A 226 12.70 -4.26 21.49
C GLY A 226 11.40 -4.19 20.70
N GLU A 227 10.38 -3.57 21.29
CA GLU A 227 9.06 -3.45 20.67
C GLU A 227 9.12 -2.73 19.32
N LYS A 228 8.17 -3.07 18.44
CA LYS A 228 8.07 -2.52 17.08
C LYS A 228 9.38 -2.64 16.30
N SER A 229 10.09 -3.74 16.45
CA SER A 229 11.34 -3.99 15.73
C SER A 229 11.26 -5.22 14.85
N ILE A 230 11.85 -5.11 13.66
CA ILE A 230 11.90 -6.14 12.64
C ILE A 230 13.36 -6.52 12.42
N VAL A 231 13.62 -7.82 12.49
CA VAL A 231 14.94 -8.42 12.20
C VAL A 231 14.72 -9.48 11.15
N GLU A 232 15.12 -9.21 9.92
CA GLU A 232 14.89 -10.09 8.78
C GLU A 232 16.20 -10.36 8.02
N PHE A 233 16.34 -11.58 7.50
CA PHE A 233 17.50 -11.99 6.72
C PHE A 233 18.84 -11.76 7.43
N CYS A 234 18.84 -11.77 8.76
CA CYS A 234 20.04 -11.51 9.56
C CYS A 234 20.67 -12.81 10.09
N GLU A 235 21.99 -12.78 10.30
CA GLU A 235 22.77 -13.86 10.89
C GLU A 235 23.61 -13.33 12.07
N PHE A 236 23.09 -13.46 13.29
CA PHE A 236 23.75 -13.00 14.52
C PHE A 236 24.12 -14.20 15.40
N ASN A 237 25.24 -14.84 15.05
CA ASN A 237 25.72 -16.13 15.58
C ASN A 237 26.20 -16.09 17.04
N ARG A 238 26.20 -14.93 17.70
CA ARG A 238 26.57 -14.77 19.10
C ARG A 238 25.47 -14.13 19.95
N GLY A 239 24.27 -13.94 19.40
CA GLY A 239 23.17 -13.20 20.04
C GLY A 239 23.19 -11.69 19.76
N ALA A 240 22.11 -11.03 20.14
CA ALA A 240 21.90 -9.60 19.90
C ALA A 240 20.97 -8.95 20.93
N LYS A 241 21.22 -7.68 21.25
CA LYS A 241 20.30 -6.77 21.94
C LYS A 241 19.94 -5.62 21.01
N ILE A 242 18.71 -5.62 20.53
CA ILE A 242 18.19 -4.63 19.59
C ILE A 242 17.16 -3.77 20.32
N GLY A 243 17.33 -2.46 20.25
CA GLY A 243 16.41 -1.49 20.83
C GLY A 243 15.03 -1.49 20.18
N ASN A 244 14.16 -0.58 20.62
CA ASN A 244 12.81 -0.43 20.09
C ASN A 244 12.80 0.26 18.72
N SER A 245 11.74 0.06 17.94
CA SER A 245 11.51 0.76 16.67
C SER A 245 12.64 0.60 15.66
N CYS A 246 13.24 -0.59 15.57
CA CYS A 246 14.36 -0.88 14.66
C CYS A 246 13.93 -1.67 13.41
N LEU A 247 14.59 -1.43 12.28
CA LEU A 247 14.51 -2.27 11.08
C LEU A 247 15.91 -2.75 10.71
N ILE A 248 16.20 -4.01 10.94
CA ILE A 248 17.49 -4.63 10.66
C ILE A 248 17.30 -5.69 9.59
N SER A 249 17.88 -5.48 8.41
CA SER A 249 17.69 -6.37 7.26
C SER A 249 19.02 -6.79 6.65
N SER A 250 19.16 -8.07 6.32
CA SER A 250 20.31 -8.60 5.56
C SER A 250 21.67 -8.35 6.21
N CYS A 251 21.76 -8.40 7.55
CA CYS A 251 22.99 -8.13 8.30
C CYS A 251 23.59 -9.40 8.92
N SER A 252 24.91 -9.53 8.95
CA SER A 252 25.58 -10.64 9.62
C SER A 252 26.66 -10.18 10.59
N SER A 253 26.88 -10.94 11.67
CA SER A 253 27.93 -10.68 12.66
C SER A 253 28.28 -11.94 13.44
N ASP A 254 29.59 -12.24 13.50
CA ASP A 254 30.15 -13.28 14.39
C ASP A 254 30.43 -12.77 15.82
N ARG A 255 29.94 -11.58 16.16
CA ARG A 255 30.04 -10.95 17.49
C ARG A 255 28.66 -10.60 18.04
N TYR A 256 28.57 -10.48 19.37
CA TYR A 256 27.37 -10.00 20.03
C TYR A 256 27.03 -8.58 19.55
N VAL A 257 25.81 -8.39 19.05
CA VAL A 257 25.35 -7.12 18.48
C VAL A 257 24.56 -6.32 19.51
N VAL A 258 24.84 -5.03 19.66
CA VAL A 258 24.04 -4.12 20.49
C VAL A 258 23.65 -2.91 19.64
N LEU A 259 22.35 -2.72 19.44
CA LEU A 259 21.80 -1.59 18.69
C LEU A 259 20.84 -0.78 19.57
N PRO A 260 20.95 0.56 19.58
CA PRO A 260 20.00 1.42 20.29
C PRO A 260 18.65 1.50 19.55
N ASP A 261 17.69 2.20 20.15
CA ASP A 261 16.38 2.45 19.57
C ASP A 261 16.45 3.25 18.26
N GLY A 262 15.49 3.02 17.36
CA GLY A 262 15.31 3.81 16.14
C GLY A 262 16.34 3.57 15.04
N ILE A 263 17.02 2.42 15.04
CA ILE A 263 18.02 2.09 14.03
C ILE A 263 17.37 1.40 12.82
N CYS A 264 17.60 1.95 11.63
CA CYS A 264 17.42 1.25 10.37
C CYS A 264 18.80 0.85 9.83
N LEU A 265 19.05 -0.46 9.69
CA LEU A 265 20.32 -1.00 9.22
C LEU A 265 20.07 -2.03 8.11
N THR A 266 20.77 -1.87 7.00
CA THR A 266 20.76 -2.84 5.91
C THR A 266 22.14 -2.94 5.26
N THR A 267 22.50 -4.14 4.78
CA THR A 267 23.74 -4.35 4.04
C THR A 267 23.55 -3.99 2.58
N ILE A 268 24.46 -3.18 2.05
CA ILE A 268 24.56 -2.88 0.61
C ILE A 268 25.82 -3.55 0.08
N ILE A 269 25.68 -4.50 -0.84
CA ILE A 269 26.82 -5.10 -1.55
C ILE A 269 27.26 -4.15 -2.65
N LEU A 270 28.48 -3.62 -2.57
CA LEU A 270 29.07 -2.78 -3.62
C LEU A 270 29.97 -3.62 -4.51
N ASN A 271 29.81 -3.46 -5.83
CA ASN A 271 30.75 -4.04 -6.79
C ASN A 271 32.05 -3.21 -6.76
N GLN A 272 33.20 -3.86 -6.59
CA GLN A 272 34.48 -3.17 -6.35
C GLN A 272 34.91 -2.22 -7.50
N ASP A 273 34.37 -2.42 -8.70
CA ASP A 273 34.76 -1.67 -9.90
C ASP A 273 33.98 -0.34 -10.13
N GLN A 274 33.02 0.04 -9.27
CA GLN A 274 32.19 1.24 -9.47
C GLN A 274 32.21 2.29 -8.35
N THR A 275 33.07 2.17 -7.34
CA THR A 275 33.06 3.12 -6.21
C THR A 275 33.83 4.41 -6.51
N ARG A 276 33.19 5.33 -7.26
CA ARG A 276 33.32 6.78 -7.03
C ARG A 276 32.02 7.29 -6.39
N LEU A 277 31.83 6.99 -5.12
CA LEU A 277 30.71 7.53 -4.35
C LEU A 277 31.05 8.97 -3.93
N SER A 278 30.45 9.94 -4.62
CA SER A 278 30.51 11.36 -4.26
C SER A 278 29.76 11.62 -2.95
N SER A 279 30.52 11.88 -1.88
CA SER A 279 30.21 12.76 -0.73
C SER A 279 28.82 12.72 -0.07
N ALA A 280 28.00 11.69 -0.23
CA ALA A 280 26.90 11.41 0.69
C ALA A 280 27.50 10.78 1.96
N LYS A 281 27.18 11.34 3.15
CA LYS A 281 27.63 10.83 4.45
C LYS A 281 27.04 9.44 4.72
N ILE A 282 27.59 8.40 4.12
CA ILE A 282 27.36 7.02 4.51
C ILE A 282 28.24 6.77 5.74
N ARG A 283 27.63 6.65 6.93
CA ARG A 283 28.34 6.20 8.13
C ARG A 283 28.45 4.68 8.08
N LEU A 284 29.59 4.19 7.58
CA LEU A 284 29.96 2.79 7.69
C LEU A 284 30.31 2.49 9.15
N TRP A 285 29.52 1.65 9.81
CA TRP A 285 29.85 1.13 11.13
C TRP A 285 30.80 -0.07 10.96
N ASN A 286 32.10 0.18 11.10
CA ASN A 286 33.07 -0.91 11.22
C ASN A 286 32.99 -1.47 12.64
N PHE A 287 32.36 -2.63 12.81
CA PHE A 287 32.40 -3.38 14.07
C PHE A 287 33.76 -4.07 14.23
N ALA A 288 34.82 -3.30 14.46
CA ALA A 288 36.13 -3.79 14.88
C ALA A 288 36.43 -3.33 16.31
N SER A 289 36.43 -4.29 17.24
CA SER A 289 36.98 -4.30 18.61
C SER A 289 36.84 -3.02 19.46
N SER A 290 36.16 -3.19 20.59
CA SER A 290 36.13 -2.30 21.75
C SER A 290 37.44 -1.53 21.99
N ASN A 291 37.29 -0.20 22.17
CA ASN A 291 38.27 0.83 22.55
C ASN A 291 38.86 1.72 21.44
N ALA A 292 38.06 2.16 20.47
CA ALA A 292 38.41 3.35 19.70
C ALA A 292 37.19 4.27 19.51
N GLU A 293 37.35 5.54 19.91
CA GLU A 293 36.43 6.62 19.57
C GLU A 293 36.16 6.67 18.05
N PRO A 294 34.95 7.11 17.63
CA PRO A 294 34.61 7.21 16.23
C PRO A 294 35.52 8.22 15.54
N LYS A 295 36.50 7.73 14.76
CA LYS A 295 37.30 8.58 13.89
C LYS A 295 36.43 8.97 12.69
N SER A 296 36.12 10.25 12.58
CA SER A 296 35.66 10.85 11.33
C SER A 296 36.79 10.75 10.31
N VAL A 297 36.63 9.88 9.31
CA VAL A 297 37.53 9.86 8.15
C VAL A 297 36.87 10.67 7.05
N THR A 298 37.40 11.86 6.81
CA THR A 298 37.15 12.61 5.57
C THR A 298 38.15 12.08 4.54
N VAL A 299 37.66 11.47 3.47
CA VAL A 299 38.51 11.07 2.32
C VAL A 299 38.21 12.04 1.17
N ALA A 300 39.27 12.63 0.62
CA ALA A 300 39.25 13.47 -0.57
C ALA A 300 39.11 12.64 -1.85
#